data_AF-A0A2P8KKK5-F1
#
_entry.id   AF-A0A2P8KKK5-F1
#
_cell.length_a   1.000
_cell.length_b   1.000
_cell.length_c   1.000
_cell.angle_alpha   90.00
_cell.angle_beta   90.00
_cell.angle_gamma   90.00
#
_symmetry.space_group_name_H-M   'P 1'
#
loop_
_entity.id
_entity.type
_entity.pdbx_description
1 polymer ?
#
loop_
_entity_poly.entity_id
_entity_poly.type
_entity_poly.pdbx_seq_one_letter_code
_entity_poly.pdbx_strand_id
1 'polypeptide(L)'
;MGAGSAGHITAAGSILNDGGRIYAGGAIQLDTPQVNNNGGSLTSTTLSASGPSFSNVGGTVNVAQGFSANVDRFDNTGGTLRAGSLQIASTGDLVNTDGKLESNGDASLSAGGSLDNARGSVSAASALTEHSPSALSPWRSLSNTPDQSNAENDP
;
A
#
# COMPACT_ATOMS: atom_id res chain seq x y z
N MET A 1 -19.39 -19.36 9.84
CA MET A 1 -18.39 -18.62 10.64
C MET A 1 -18.65 -17.15 10.40
N GLY A 2 -19.06 -16.40 11.42
CA GLY A 2 -19.40 -14.98 11.26
C GLY A 2 -18.16 -14.16 10.93
N ALA A 3 -18.26 -13.28 9.94
CA ALA A 3 -17.26 -12.25 9.74
C ALA A 3 -17.16 -11.43 11.04
N GLY A 4 -16.06 -11.58 11.78
CA GLY A 4 -15.80 -10.74 12.94
C GLY A 4 -15.82 -9.28 12.50
N SER A 5 -16.53 -8.43 13.23
CA SER A 5 -16.54 -6.98 12.97
C SER A 5 -15.11 -6.47 12.93
N ALA A 6 -14.79 -5.60 11.96
CA ALA A 6 -13.45 -5.03 11.87
C ALA A 6 -13.09 -4.34 13.19
N GLY A 7 -11.86 -4.56 13.65
CA GLY A 7 -11.29 -3.75 14.73
C GLY A 7 -11.15 -2.31 14.25
N HIS A 8 -11.43 -1.35 15.13
CA HIS A 8 -11.26 0.06 14.84
C HIS A 8 -10.25 0.66 15.81
N ILE A 9 -9.18 1.26 15.30
CA ILE A 9 -8.24 2.04 16.11
C ILE A 9 -8.45 3.50 15.74
N THR A 10 -9.02 4.27 16.67
CA THR A 10 -9.16 5.71 16.53
C THR A 10 -8.17 6.41 17.44
N ALA A 11 -7.38 7.33 16.89
CA ALA A 11 -6.50 8.19 17.66
C ALA A 11 -6.68 9.64 17.21
N ALA A 12 -6.88 10.55 18.17
CA ALA A 12 -6.92 12.00 17.87
C ALA A 12 -5.54 12.55 17.48
N GLY A 13 -4.47 11.85 17.86
CA GLY A 13 -3.08 12.12 17.48
C GLY A 13 -2.54 11.03 16.56
N SER A 14 -1.23 10.78 16.60
CA SER A 14 -0.58 9.77 15.73
C SER A 14 -0.65 8.36 16.30
N ILE A 15 -0.70 7.36 15.43
CA ILE A 15 -0.30 5.98 15.74
C ILE A 15 1.19 5.86 15.43
N LEU A 16 2.01 5.60 16.45
CA LEU A 16 3.46 5.40 16.31
C LEU A 16 3.81 3.93 16.56
N ASN A 17 4.30 3.26 15.53
CA ASN A 17 4.86 1.92 15.56
C ASN A 17 6.30 1.96 15.04
N ASP A 18 7.15 2.76 15.69
CA ASP A 18 8.57 2.93 15.34
C ASP A 18 9.41 1.77 15.89
N GLY A 19 9.91 0.90 15.01
CA GLY A 19 10.62 -0.34 15.41
C GLY A 19 9.76 -1.38 16.13
N GLY A 20 8.45 -1.13 16.30
CA GLY A 20 7.51 -1.97 17.02
C GLY A 20 6.79 -3.01 16.16
N ARG A 21 5.80 -3.70 16.74
CA ARG A 21 4.93 -4.65 16.05
C ARG A 21 3.45 -4.45 16.38
N ILE A 22 2.64 -4.23 15.35
CA ILE A 22 1.18 -4.30 15.41
C ILE A 22 0.72 -5.56 14.67
N TYR A 23 -0.07 -6.40 15.32
CA TYR A 23 -0.64 -7.62 14.73
C TYR A 23 -2.14 -7.71 15.00
N ALA A 24 -2.92 -7.96 13.96
CA ALA A 24 -4.29 -8.40 14.07
C ALA A 24 -4.59 -9.59 13.15
N GLY A 25 -5.29 -10.58 13.70
CA GLY A 25 -5.79 -11.72 12.91
C GLY A 25 -7.07 -11.43 12.11
N GLY A 26 -7.61 -10.21 12.22
CA GLY A 26 -8.83 -9.77 11.54
C GLY A 26 -8.62 -8.48 10.75
N ALA A 27 -9.70 -7.90 10.23
CA ALA A 27 -9.64 -6.58 9.60
C ALA A 27 -9.41 -5.48 10.65
N ILE A 28 -8.59 -4.49 10.30
CA ILE A 28 -8.45 -3.24 11.06
C ILE A 28 -8.76 -2.06 10.14
N GLN A 29 -9.56 -1.12 10.63
CA GLN A 29 -9.61 0.25 10.13
C GLN A 29 -8.82 1.15 11.09
N LEU A 30 -7.88 1.92 10.56
CA LEU A 30 -7.17 2.98 11.25
C LEU A 30 -7.82 4.31 10.88
N ASP A 31 -8.27 5.04 11.90
CA ASP A 31 -8.80 6.40 11.77
C ASP A 31 -7.98 7.32 12.67
N THR A 32 -6.96 7.95 12.09
CA THR A 32 -6.00 8.77 12.82
C THR A 32 -5.41 9.81 11.88
N PRO A 33 -5.10 11.02 12.35
CA PRO A 33 -4.42 11.99 11.53
C PRO A 33 -3.13 11.48 10.89
N GLN A 34 -2.37 10.64 11.58
CA GLN A 34 -1.04 10.20 11.12
C GLN A 34 -0.77 8.76 11.54
N VAL A 35 -0.39 7.91 10.58
CA VAL A 35 0.17 6.58 10.86
C VAL A 35 1.67 6.61 10.58
N ASN A 36 2.48 6.27 11.58
CA ASN A 36 3.92 6.11 11.44
C ASN A 36 4.29 4.67 11.81
N ASN A 37 4.67 3.88 10.81
CA ASN A 37 5.15 2.50 10.92
C ASN A 37 6.65 2.40 10.56
N ASN A 38 7.41 3.47 10.77
CA ASN A 38 8.81 3.52 10.33
C ASN A 38 9.65 2.48 11.08
N GLY A 39 10.47 1.70 10.37
CA GLY A 39 11.23 0.59 10.96
C GLY A 39 10.41 -0.51 11.65
N GLY A 40 9.08 -0.38 11.74
CA GLY A 40 8.19 -1.28 12.44
C GLY A 40 7.53 -2.31 11.52
N SER A 41 6.74 -3.20 12.13
CA SER A 41 5.96 -4.21 11.42
C SER A 41 4.47 -4.08 11.73
N LEU A 42 3.64 -4.01 10.69
CA LEU A 42 2.18 -4.08 10.80
C LEU A 42 1.68 -5.30 10.02
N THR A 43 0.86 -6.14 10.65
CA THR A 43 0.21 -7.28 10.00
C THR A 43 -1.28 -7.32 10.29
N SER A 44 -2.11 -7.46 9.25
CA SER A 44 -3.57 -7.49 9.34
C SER A 44 -4.19 -8.38 8.24
N THR A 45 -5.46 -8.76 8.38
CA THR A 45 -6.21 -9.39 7.28
C THR A 45 -6.63 -8.36 6.24
N THR A 46 -7.14 -7.22 6.71
CA THR A 46 -7.51 -6.07 5.88
C THR A 46 -7.04 -4.82 6.62
N LEU A 47 -6.55 -3.82 5.90
CA LEU A 47 -6.11 -2.55 6.48
C LEU A 47 -6.62 -1.39 5.66
N SER A 48 -7.34 -0.49 6.30
CA SER A 48 -7.76 0.78 5.73
C SER A 48 -7.23 1.93 6.57
N ALA A 49 -6.67 2.94 5.92
CA ALA A 49 -6.13 4.13 6.57
C ALA A 49 -6.69 5.40 5.91
N SER A 50 -7.07 6.36 6.74
CA SER A 50 -7.48 7.69 6.30
C SER A 50 -6.89 8.76 7.20
N GLY A 51 -6.43 9.87 6.62
CA GLY A 51 -5.87 11.00 7.35
C GLY A 51 -4.73 11.69 6.60
N PRO A 52 -4.18 12.79 7.12
CA PRO A 52 -3.16 13.55 6.42
C PRO A 52 -1.87 12.80 6.07
N SER A 53 -1.46 11.74 6.79
CA SER A 53 -0.29 10.97 6.35
C SER A 53 -0.27 9.51 6.76
N PHE A 54 0.40 8.72 5.91
CA PHE A 54 0.80 7.36 6.19
C PHE A 54 2.28 7.18 5.84
N SER A 55 3.09 6.81 6.84
CA SER A 55 4.53 6.61 6.71
C SER A 55 4.91 5.18 7.07
N ASN A 56 5.68 4.54 6.19
CA ASN A 56 6.22 3.19 6.34
C ASN A 56 7.71 3.18 5.94
N VAL A 57 8.46 4.21 6.34
CA VAL A 57 9.87 4.37 5.94
C VAL A 57 10.73 3.29 6.61
N GLY A 58 11.39 2.46 5.80
CA GLY A 58 12.15 1.30 6.29
C GLY A 58 11.31 0.26 7.06
N GLY A 59 9.98 0.40 7.06
CA GLY A 59 9.05 -0.47 7.78
C GLY A 59 8.48 -1.58 6.89
N THR A 60 7.70 -2.46 7.51
CA THR A 60 6.98 -3.55 6.83
C THR A 60 5.50 -3.51 7.14
N VAL A 61 4.67 -3.57 6.10
CA VAL A 61 3.22 -3.73 6.18
C VAL A 61 2.84 -4.99 5.38
N ASN A 62 2.21 -5.97 6.05
CA ASN A 62 1.71 -7.19 5.41
C ASN A 62 0.20 -7.31 5.63
N VAL A 63 -0.57 -7.29 4.55
CA VAL A 63 -2.04 -7.35 4.59
C VAL A 63 -2.52 -8.53 3.78
N ALA A 64 -3.21 -9.48 4.41
CA ALA A 64 -3.55 -10.74 3.75
C ALA A 64 -4.52 -10.58 2.56
N GLN A 65 -5.47 -9.65 2.66
CA GLN A 65 -6.53 -9.44 1.68
C GLN A 65 -6.43 -8.07 1.00
N GLY A 66 -6.81 -6.98 1.66
CA GLY A 66 -6.89 -5.67 1.01
C GLY A 66 -6.27 -4.56 1.83
N PHE A 67 -5.39 -3.78 1.20
CA PHE A 67 -4.89 -2.52 1.74
C PHE A 67 -5.52 -1.34 1.02
N SER A 68 -6.13 -0.42 1.77
CA SER A 68 -6.58 0.87 1.24
C SER A 68 -6.02 2.05 2.03
N ALA A 69 -5.54 3.08 1.33
CA ALA A 69 -5.13 4.34 1.95
C ALA A 69 -5.75 5.52 1.19
N ASN A 70 -6.43 6.40 1.94
CA ASN A 70 -6.95 7.67 1.44
C ASN A 70 -6.32 8.77 2.29
N VAL A 71 -5.18 9.31 1.85
CA VAL A 71 -4.33 10.18 2.67
C VAL A 71 -3.89 11.43 1.93
N ASP A 72 -3.35 12.42 2.63
CA ASP A 72 -2.78 13.59 1.94
C ASP A 72 -1.34 13.33 1.47
N ARG A 73 -0.58 12.53 2.22
CA ARG A 73 0.75 12.07 1.83
C ARG A 73 0.95 10.60 2.17
N PHE A 74 1.51 9.85 1.22
CA PHE A 74 1.91 8.47 1.41
C PHE A 74 3.43 8.33 1.22
N ASP A 75 4.12 7.71 2.17
CA ASP A 75 5.58 7.52 2.12
C ASP A 75 5.98 6.09 2.50
N ASN A 76 6.53 5.35 1.53
CA ASN A 76 7.05 4.00 1.66
C ASN A 76 8.55 3.94 1.33
N THR A 77 9.29 5.03 1.60
CA THR A 77 10.73 5.10 1.29
C THR A 77 11.52 3.99 1.98
N GLY A 78 12.25 3.15 1.22
CA GLY A 78 12.98 2.01 1.76
C GLY A 78 12.11 0.95 2.46
N GLY A 79 10.78 1.12 2.44
CA GLY A 79 9.82 0.27 3.11
C GLY A 79 9.32 -0.87 2.24
N THR A 80 8.53 -1.75 2.82
CA THR A 80 7.85 -2.81 2.10
C THR A 80 6.39 -2.90 2.50
N LEU A 81 5.49 -2.89 1.52
CA LEU A 81 4.07 -3.10 1.69
C LEU A 81 3.64 -4.25 0.76
N ARG A 82 3.09 -5.31 1.36
CA ARG A 82 2.50 -6.45 0.65
C ARG A 82 1.02 -6.54 0.95
N ALA A 83 0.20 -6.66 -0.08
CA ALA A 83 -1.24 -6.82 0.07
C ALA A 83 -1.81 -7.84 -0.93
N GLY A 84 -2.98 -8.42 -0.62
CA GLY A 84 -3.73 -9.20 -1.62
C GLY A 84 -4.27 -8.31 -2.75
N SER A 85 -4.78 -7.12 -2.41
CA SER A 85 -5.09 -6.02 -3.32
C SER A 85 -4.57 -4.72 -2.74
N LEU A 86 -4.15 -3.80 -3.62
CA LEU A 86 -3.55 -2.54 -3.22
C LEU A 86 -4.32 -1.35 -3.80
N GLN A 87 -4.82 -0.46 -2.94
CA GLN A 87 -5.48 0.77 -3.34
C GLN A 87 -4.90 1.96 -2.57
N ILE A 88 -4.15 2.83 -3.23
CA ILE A 88 -3.55 4.01 -2.61
C ILE A 88 -4.03 5.25 -3.35
N ALA A 89 -4.74 6.12 -2.64
CA ALA A 89 -5.12 7.44 -3.10
C ALA A 89 -4.49 8.50 -2.19
N SER A 90 -3.51 9.22 -2.73
CA SER A 90 -2.89 10.37 -2.10
C SER A 90 -3.41 11.66 -2.74
N THR A 91 -3.86 12.64 -1.96
CA THR A 91 -4.23 13.96 -2.49
C THR A 91 -3.00 14.81 -2.82
N GLY A 92 -1.87 14.54 -2.17
CA GLY A 92 -0.56 15.10 -2.44
C GLY A 92 0.39 14.04 -2.98
N ASP A 93 1.57 13.95 -2.39
CA ASP A 93 2.65 13.08 -2.89
C ASP A 93 2.44 11.62 -2.48
N LEU A 94 2.88 10.72 -3.37
CA LEU A 94 3.06 9.30 -3.12
C LEU A 94 4.53 8.97 -3.39
N VAL A 95 5.26 8.59 -2.33
CA VAL A 95 6.69 8.28 -2.40
C VAL A 95 6.93 6.80 -2.11
N ASN A 96 7.66 6.14 -3.00
CA ASN A 96 8.08 4.74 -2.91
C ASN A 96 9.57 4.59 -3.30
N THR A 97 10.40 5.61 -3.06
CA THR A 97 11.83 5.56 -3.37
C THR A 97 12.54 4.46 -2.59
N ASP A 98 13.32 3.59 -3.25
CA ASP A 98 13.93 2.39 -2.65
C ASP A 98 12.94 1.42 -1.96
N GLY A 99 11.65 1.65 -2.14
CA GLY A 99 10.57 0.91 -1.49
C GLY A 99 9.98 -0.17 -2.39
N LYS A 100 9.13 -1.00 -1.78
CA LYS A 100 8.38 -2.05 -2.47
C LYS A 100 6.90 -1.94 -2.16
N LEU A 101 6.08 -1.86 -3.21
CA LEU A 101 4.64 -2.03 -3.17
C LEU A 101 4.30 -3.29 -3.97
N GLU A 102 3.83 -4.33 -3.30
CA GLU A 102 3.59 -5.64 -3.91
C GLU A 102 2.12 -6.04 -3.69
N SER A 103 1.37 -6.19 -4.78
CA SER A 103 -0.01 -6.69 -4.77
C SER A 103 -0.07 -8.10 -5.35
N ASN A 104 -0.69 -9.03 -4.64
CA ASN A 104 -0.99 -10.38 -5.15
C ASN A 104 -2.24 -10.42 -6.05
N GLY A 105 -2.80 -9.25 -6.37
CA GLY A 105 -3.97 -9.08 -7.22
C GLY A 105 -3.87 -7.73 -7.92
N ASP A 106 -4.94 -6.93 -7.86
CA ASP A 106 -4.94 -5.60 -8.47
C ASP A 106 -4.19 -4.57 -7.62
N ALA A 107 -3.56 -3.61 -8.28
CA ALA A 107 -2.98 -2.42 -7.69
C ALA A 107 -3.52 -1.16 -8.38
N SER A 108 -3.94 -0.19 -7.58
CA SER A 108 -4.35 1.14 -8.04
C SER A 108 -3.64 2.20 -7.22
N LEU A 109 -2.89 3.07 -7.90
CA LEU A 109 -2.14 4.16 -7.29
C LEU A 109 -2.60 5.49 -7.88
N SER A 110 -3.00 6.42 -7.02
CA SER A 110 -3.37 7.78 -7.40
C SER A 110 -2.63 8.77 -6.53
N ALA A 111 -2.05 9.81 -7.15
CA ALA A 111 -1.42 10.92 -6.45
C ALA A 111 -1.95 12.23 -7.05
N GLY A 112 -2.41 13.17 -6.23
CA GLY A 112 -2.74 14.53 -6.66
C GLY A 112 -1.52 15.44 -6.77
N GLY A 113 -0.40 15.06 -6.15
CA GLY A 113 0.91 15.70 -6.26
C GLY A 113 1.88 14.91 -7.15
N SER A 114 3.08 14.65 -6.62
CA SER A 114 4.10 13.83 -7.27
C SER A 114 3.91 12.35 -6.96
N LEU A 115 4.16 11.49 -7.94
CA LEU A 115 4.30 10.05 -7.75
C LEU A 115 5.77 9.69 -7.96
N ASP A 116 6.52 9.53 -6.86
CA ASP A 116 7.95 9.21 -6.89
C ASP A 116 8.16 7.72 -6.58
N ASN A 117 8.57 6.97 -7.58
CA ASN A 117 8.98 5.56 -7.46
C ASN A 117 10.45 5.37 -7.86
N ALA A 118 11.30 6.38 -7.68
CA ALA A 118 12.70 6.32 -8.08
C ALA A 118 13.44 5.21 -7.32
N ARG A 119 14.03 4.24 -8.04
CA ARG A 119 14.70 3.05 -7.46
C ARG A 119 13.80 2.15 -6.61
N GLY A 120 12.49 2.42 -6.58
CA GLY A 120 11.48 1.57 -5.98
C GLY A 120 10.92 0.56 -6.97
N SER A 121 10.07 -0.34 -6.45
CA SER A 121 9.30 -1.29 -7.26
C SER A 121 7.82 -1.26 -6.88
N VAL A 122 6.98 -1.30 -7.91
CA VAL A 122 5.53 -1.54 -7.78
C VAL A 122 5.21 -2.77 -8.63
N SER A 123 4.60 -3.78 -8.03
CA SER A 123 4.18 -4.99 -8.72
C SER A 123 2.74 -5.35 -8.39
N ALA A 124 2.05 -5.90 -9.38
CA ALA A 124 0.70 -6.43 -9.27
C ALA A 124 0.66 -7.77 -10.00
N ALA A 125 0.00 -8.76 -9.40
CA ALA A 125 -0.22 -10.04 -10.06
C ALA A 125 -1.34 -9.98 -11.13
N SER A 126 -2.23 -8.99 -11.03
CA SER A 126 -3.37 -8.81 -11.94
C SER A 126 -3.30 -7.46 -12.68
N ALA A 127 -4.14 -6.48 -12.38
CA ALA A 127 -4.08 -5.17 -13.03
C ALA A 127 -3.25 -4.17 -12.22
N LEU A 128 -2.51 -3.28 -12.90
CA LEU A 128 -1.88 -2.11 -12.30
C LEU A 128 -2.40 -0.84 -12.97
N THR A 129 -3.04 0.03 -12.20
CA THR A 129 -3.59 1.32 -12.67
C THR A 129 -2.95 2.47 -11.92
N GLU A 130 -2.57 3.52 -12.65
CA GLU A 130 -1.87 4.68 -12.08
C GLU A 130 -2.47 6.01 -12.57
N HIS A 131 -2.63 6.95 -11.65
CA HIS A 131 -3.14 8.30 -11.93
C HIS A 131 -2.26 9.35 -11.25
N SER A 132 -1.65 10.24 -12.03
CA SER A 132 -0.87 11.38 -11.51
C SER A 132 -0.99 12.60 -12.43
N PRO A 133 -1.23 13.82 -11.91
CA PRO A 133 -1.36 15.02 -12.74
C PRO A 133 -0.02 15.53 -13.28
N SER A 134 1.11 15.14 -12.67
CA SER A 134 2.45 15.55 -13.09
C SER A 134 3.20 14.36 -13.67
N ALA A 135 3.17 14.21 -15.00
CA ALA A 135 3.96 13.21 -15.71
C ALA A 135 5.46 13.58 -15.71
N LEU A 136 6.19 13.24 -14.64
CA LEU A 136 7.64 13.05 -14.70
C LEU A 136 7.92 11.56 -14.96
N SER A 137 7.88 11.15 -16.23
CA SER A 137 8.26 9.81 -16.69
C SER A 137 9.74 9.46 -16.38
N PRO A 138 10.21 8.18 -16.34
CA PRO A 138 9.55 6.95 -16.79
C PRO A 138 9.48 5.82 -15.72
N TRP A 139 8.39 5.05 -15.83
CA TRP A 139 8.09 3.80 -15.12
C TRP A 139 9.06 2.65 -15.44
N ARG A 140 10.32 2.76 -15.01
CA ARG A 140 11.41 1.83 -15.40
C ARG A 140 11.36 0.41 -14.79
N SER A 141 10.37 0.09 -13.95
CA SER A 141 10.24 -1.25 -13.36
C SER A 141 8.82 -1.53 -12.86
N LEU A 142 7.81 -1.30 -13.70
CA LEU A 142 6.51 -1.90 -13.45
C LEU A 142 6.50 -3.31 -14.01
N SER A 143 6.39 -4.30 -13.13
CA SER A 143 6.10 -5.65 -13.53
C SER A 143 4.61 -5.90 -13.30
N ASN A 144 3.85 -5.83 -14.38
CA ASN A 144 2.60 -6.58 -14.47
C ASN A 144 2.98 -7.96 -15.01
N THR A 145 2.75 -9.02 -14.25
CA THR A 145 2.85 -10.40 -14.75
C THR A 145 1.45 -10.97 -14.85
N PRO A 146 0.72 -10.73 -15.95
CA PRO A 146 -0.49 -11.50 -16.21
C PRO A 146 -0.08 -12.97 -16.26
N ASP A 147 -0.80 -13.83 -15.55
CA ASP A 147 -0.67 -15.27 -15.71
C ASP A 147 -0.87 -15.65 -17.20
N GLN A 148 0.22 -16.02 -17.89
CA GLN A 148 0.24 -16.38 -19.31
C GLN A 148 -0.01 -17.89 -19.53
N SER A 149 -0.58 -18.62 -18.57
CA SER A 149 -0.85 -20.05 -18.76
C SER A 149 -2.24 -20.34 -19.38
N ASN A 150 -2.51 -19.92 -20.63
CA ASN A 150 -3.47 -20.65 -21.49
C ASN A 150 -3.49 -20.26 -22.98
N ALA A 151 -2.34 -20.19 -23.66
CA ALA A 151 -2.29 -20.02 -25.11
C ALA A 151 -1.50 -21.15 -25.77
N GLU A 152 -1.98 -22.39 -25.67
CA GLU A 152 -1.49 -23.50 -26.51
C GLU A 152 -2.47 -24.70 -26.45
N ASN A 153 -3.55 -24.64 -27.23
CA ASN A 153 -4.04 -25.81 -27.95
C ASN A 153 -5.10 -25.40 -28.99
N ASP A 154 -4.70 -25.34 -30.25
CA ASP A 154 -5.59 -25.58 -31.39
C ASP A 154 -4.74 -26.24 -32.50
N PRO A 155 -5.06 -27.47 -32.94
CA PRO A 155 -4.63 -27.94 -34.26
C PRO A 155 -5.52 -27.41 -35.38
#